data_AF-N9V5B6-F1
#
_entry.id   AF-N9V5B6-F1
#
_cell.length_a   1.000
_cell.length_b   1.000
_cell.length_c   1.000
_cell.angle_alpha   90.00
_cell.angle_beta   90.00
_cell.angle_gamma   90.00
#
_symmetry.space_group_name_H-M   'P 1'
#
loop_
_entity.id
_entity.type
_entity.pdbx_description
1 polymer ?
#
loop_
_entity_poly.entity_id
_entity_poly.type
_entity_poly.pdbx_seq_one_letter_code
_entity_poly.pdbx_strand_id
1 'polypeptide(L)'
;MKTIYDRLNKVYDKTLLDQKDIRKHYRTICDLLEEYQIPHDEKSDDAVIQNEIVYESLLVKRQFEDVFFDTYVKMFDYWYDLNYLERKAQMNVDVERFVKELRHFEADGETIYMPAFAPGFNHLYHTEIVLLDLKQYHKFIRECAKEVQYRRYGAKPFQYGFSSCELLAEADEGYVVFHPVLHRWYLYDAGGLKRSVSVDMKQELQEDWKQEIALLLLKEQHEALVAFLNEHALIKKRLGRKLEKLLEKQKKKQEKKADKE
;
A
#
# COMPACT_ATOMS: atom_id res chain seq x y z
N MET A 1 6.47 -12.89 25.11
CA MET A 1 5.50 -12.45 26.16
C MET A 1 4.32 -11.83 25.43
N LYS A 2 3.07 -12.13 25.79
CA LYS A 2 1.91 -11.59 25.04
C LYS A 2 1.84 -10.07 25.16
N THR A 3 1.71 -9.37 24.04
CA THR A 3 1.63 -7.91 23.95
C THR A 3 0.19 -7.43 24.13
N ILE A 4 -0.03 -6.12 24.28
CA ILE A 4 -1.40 -5.56 24.29
C ILE A 4 -2.14 -5.88 22.98
N TYR A 5 -1.41 -5.87 21.87
CA TYR A 5 -1.91 -6.12 20.52
C TYR A 5 -2.37 -7.55 20.34
N ASP A 6 -1.61 -8.54 20.84
CA ASP A 6 -2.02 -9.95 20.80
C ASP A 6 -3.37 -10.17 21.52
N ARG A 7 -3.67 -9.36 22.55
CA ARG A 7 -4.93 -9.43 23.29
C ARG A 7 -6.06 -8.68 22.61
N LEU A 8 -5.77 -7.52 22.02
CA LEU A 8 -6.72 -6.74 21.23
C LEU A 8 -7.16 -7.55 20.01
N ASN A 9 -6.19 -7.98 19.21
CA ASN A 9 -6.44 -8.75 18.00
C ASN A 9 -7.13 -10.07 18.34
N LYS A 10 -6.78 -10.79 19.41
CA LYS A 10 -7.53 -12.00 19.77
C LYS A 10 -9.06 -11.81 19.93
N VAL A 11 -9.53 -10.61 20.28
CA VAL A 11 -10.97 -10.34 20.44
C VAL A 11 -11.61 -9.85 19.14
N TYR A 12 -10.86 -9.12 18.32
CA TYR A 12 -11.37 -8.42 17.15
C TYR A 12 -10.73 -8.85 15.82
N ASP A 13 -9.88 -9.89 15.81
CA ASP A 13 -9.11 -10.33 14.64
C ASP A 13 -10.09 -10.78 13.57
N LYS A 14 -10.18 -9.96 12.54
CA LYS A 14 -10.64 -10.37 11.22
C LYS A 14 -9.59 -9.90 10.23
N THR A 15 -9.21 -10.82 9.37
CA THR A 15 -8.32 -10.54 8.24
C THR A 15 -9.13 -9.93 7.11
N LEU A 16 -8.45 -9.28 6.17
CA LEU A 16 -9.07 -8.69 4.97
C LEU A 16 -9.84 -9.74 4.18
N LEU A 17 -9.26 -10.93 4.02
CA LEU A 17 -9.89 -12.03 3.28
C LEU A 17 -11.07 -12.67 4.01
N ASP A 18 -11.33 -12.34 5.27
CA ASP A 18 -12.58 -12.76 5.95
C ASP A 18 -13.80 -12.00 5.41
N GLN A 19 -13.60 -10.80 4.85
CA GLN A 19 -14.66 -10.01 4.25
C GLN A 19 -14.95 -10.50 2.83
N LYS A 20 -16.23 -10.79 2.56
CA LYS A 20 -16.66 -11.41 1.29
C LYS A 20 -16.31 -10.56 0.07
N ASP A 21 -16.56 -9.26 0.15
CA ASP A 21 -16.35 -8.36 -0.99
C ASP A 21 -14.86 -8.14 -1.27
N ILE A 22 -14.06 -7.97 -0.21
CA ILE A 22 -12.60 -7.91 -0.31
C ILE A 22 -12.05 -9.20 -0.91
N ARG A 23 -12.48 -10.36 -0.41
CA ARG A 23 -12.07 -11.68 -0.95
C ARG A 23 -12.44 -11.84 -2.43
N LYS A 24 -13.61 -11.32 -2.84
CA LYS A 24 -14.05 -11.38 -4.25
C LYS A 24 -13.14 -10.51 -5.12
N HIS A 25 -12.90 -9.27 -4.72
CA HIS A 25 -12.02 -8.36 -5.44
C HIS A 25 -10.58 -8.89 -5.49
N TYR A 26 -10.08 -9.44 -4.38
CA TYR A 26 -8.74 -10.03 -4.31
C TYR A 26 -8.52 -11.18 -5.29
N ARG A 27 -9.56 -11.94 -5.67
CA ARG A 27 -9.42 -12.96 -6.73
C ARG A 27 -9.11 -12.31 -8.08
N THR A 28 -9.77 -11.22 -8.42
CA THR A 28 -9.47 -10.45 -9.65
C THR A 28 -8.05 -9.89 -9.63
N ILE A 29 -7.56 -9.49 -8.45
CA ILE A 29 -6.15 -9.13 -8.27
C ILE A 29 -5.25 -10.33 -8.56
N CYS A 30 -5.50 -11.49 -7.94
CA CYS A 30 -4.71 -12.70 -8.17
C CYS A 30 -4.70 -13.12 -9.64
N ASP A 31 -5.85 -13.08 -10.33
CA ASP A 31 -5.96 -13.43 -11.75
C ASP A 31 -5.01 -12.57 -12.60
N LEU A 32 -4.98 -11.25 -12.37
CA LEU A 32 -4.07 -10.35 -13.09
C LEU A 32 -2.60 -10.60 -12.73
N LEU A 33 -2.30 -10.84 -11.46
CA LEU A 33 -0.93 -11.11 -11.00
C LEU A 33 -0.42 -12.44 -11.58
N GLU A 34 -1.28 -13.44 -11.73
CA GLU A 34 -0.96 -14.72 -12.39
C GLU A 34 -0.61 -14.53 -13.87
N GLU A 35 -1.36 -13.69 -14.60
CA GLU A 35 -1.06 -13.35 -16.01
C GLU A 35 0.35 -12.79 -16.18
N TYR A 36 0.86 -12.05 -15.20
CA TYR A 36 2.21 -11.48 -15.18
C TYR A 36 3.24 -12.33 -14.43
N GLN A 37 2.87 -13.53 -13.95
CA GLN A 37 3.75 -14.43 -13.18
C GLN A 37 4.29 -13.78 -11.89
N ILE A 38 3.51 -12.91 -11.27
CA ILE A 38 3.84 -12.25 -10.00
C ILE A 38 3.36 -13.14 -8.85
N PRO A 39 4.23 -13.49 -7.88
CA PRO A 39 3.85 -14.30 -6.72
C PRO A 39 2.75 -13.64 -5.89
N HIS A 40 1.70 -14.40 -5.56
CA HIS A 40 0.51 -13.89 -4.87
C HIS A 40 -0.16 -14.89 -3.90
N ASP A 41 0.52 -15.99 -3.58
CA ASP A 41 -0.03 -17.07 -2.73
C ASP A 41 -0.19 -16.68 -1.24
N GLU A 42 0.51 -15.63 -0.81
CA GLU A 42 0.44 -15.16 0.57
C GLU A 42 -0.92 -14.51 0.85
N LYS A 43 -1.50 -14.87 2.00
CA LYS A 43 -2.86 -14.47 2.41
C LYS A 43 -2.88 -13.57 3.65
N SER A 44 -1.72 -13.01 4.02
CA SER A 44 -1.63 -12.04 5.09
C SER A 44 -2.29 -10.72 4.65
N ASP A 45 -2.78 -9.94 5.61
CA ASP A 45 -3.34 -8.62 5.30
C ASP A 45 -2.33 -7.75 4.55
N ASP A 46 -1.07 -7.80 4.96
CA ASP A 46 -0.01 -7.07 4.28
C ASP A 46 0.15 -7.48 2.81
N ALA A 47 0.19 -8.79 2.52
CA ALA A 47 0.27 -9.26 1.14
C ALA A 47 -0.93 -8.79 0.31
N VAL A 48 -2.15 -8.82 0.89
CA VAL A 48 -3.36 -8.32 0.22
C VAL A 48 -3.22 -6.84 -0.14
N ILE A 49 -2.88 -6.00 0.84
CA ILE A 49 -2.70 -4.56 0.66
C ILE A 49 -1.61 -4.26 -0.38
N GLN A 50 -0.47 -4.95 -0.29
CA GLN A 50 0.63 -4.75 -1.24
C GLN A 50 0.23 -5.18 -2.67
N ASN A 51 -0.53 -6.25 -2.81
CA ASN A 51 -1.01 -6.72 -4.11
C ASN A 51 -2.07 -5.79 -4.73
N GLU A 52 -2.84 -5.04 -3.95
CA GLU A 52 -3.68 -3.96 -4.47
C GLU A 52 -2.84 -2.89 -5.20
N ILE A 53 -1.71 -2.48 -4.60
CA ILE A 53 -0.82 -1.48 -5.19
C ILE A 53 -0.18 -2.00 -6.48
N VAL A 54 0.20 -3.29 -6.52
CA VAL A 54 0.70 -3.95 -7.73
C VAL A 54 -0.37 -4.01 -8.80
N TYR A 55 -1.59 -4.41 -8.44
CA TYR A 55 -2.72 -4.49 -9.34
C TYR A 55 -3.01 -3.15 -10.01
N GLU A 56 -3.14 -2.07 -9.24
CA GLU A 56 -3.37 -0.72 -9.76
C GLU A 56 -2.23 -0.28 -10.69
N SER A 57 -0.98 -0.59 -10.32
CA SER A 57 0.19 -0.30 -11.16
C SER A 57 0.17 -1.04 -12.50
N LEU A 58 -0.27 -2.31 -12.52
CA LEU A 58 -0.38 -3.11 -13.73
C LEU A 58 -1.52 -2.65 -14.63
N LEU A 59 -2.64 -2.19 -14.05
CA LEU A 59 -3.73 -1.60 -14.83
C LEU A 59 -3.26 -0.34 -15.56
N VAL A 60 -2.58 0.56 -14.85
CA VAL A 60 -2.01 1.77 -15.45
C VAL A 60 -0.96 1.43 -16.51
N LYS A 61 -0.08 0.44 -16.24
CA LYS A 61 0.88 -0.08 -17.22
C LYS A 61 0.19 -0.50 -18.52
N ARG A 62 -0.90 -1.28 -18.44
CA ARG A 62 -1.66 -1.70 -19.63
C ARG A 62 -2.23 -0.52 -20.39
N GLN A 63 -2.75 0.48 -19.71
CA GLN A 63 -3.28 1.68 -20.36
C GLN A 63 -2.20 2.46 -21.12
N PHE A 64 -0.98 2.57 -20.56
CA PHE A 64 0.16 3.13 -21.32
C PHE A 64 0.48 2.28 -22.57
N GLU A 65 0.44 0.95 -22.46
CA GLU A 65 0.69 0.05 -23.59
C GLU A 65 -0.38 0.19 -24.67
N ASP A 66 -1.65 0.30 -24.28
CA ASP A 66 -2.77 0.53 -25.18
C ASP A 66 -2.57 1.85 -25.94
N VAL A 67 -2.20 2.94 -25.25
CA VAL A 67 -1.85 4.23 -25.89
C VAL A 67 -0.70 4.04 -26.87
N PHE A 68 0.36 3.32 -26.47
CA PHE A 68 1.51 3.06 -27.34
C PHE A 68 1.11 2.31 -28.62
N PHE A 69 0.37 1.21 -28.49
CA PHE A 69 -0.03 0.39 -29.63
C PHE A 69 -1.04 1.12 -30.54
N ASP A 70 -2.01 1.84 -29.97
CA ASP A 70 -2.97 2.63 -30.74
C ASP A 70 -2.28 3.73 -31.55
N THR A 71 -1.32 4.44 -30.94
CA THR A 71 -0.55 5.48 -31.62
C THR A 71 0.36 4.89 -32.70
N TYR A 72 1.02 3.77 -32.41
CA TYR A 72 1.82 3.05 -33.40
C TYR A 72 0.99 2.65 -34.62
N VAL A 73 -0.21 2.10 -34.41
CA VAL A 73 -1.12 1.69 -35.50
C VAL A 73 -1.56 2.90 -36.33
N LYS A 74 -1.89 4.05 -35.71
CA LYS A 74 -2.25 5.28 -36.45
C LYS A 74 -1.12 5.79 -37.33
N MET A 75 0.13 5.53 -36.95
CA MET A 75 1.34 6.03 -37.63
C MET A 75 2.02 4.98 -38.49
N PHE A 76 1.43 3.78 -38.62
CA PHE A 76 2.09 2.60 -39.16
C PHE A 76 2.75 2.84 -40.53
N ASP A 77 2.07 3.58 -41.42
CA ASP A 77 2.52 3.83 -42.79
C ASP A 77 3.84 4.60 -42.90
N TYR A 78 4.19 5.41 -41.89
CA TYR A 78 5.39 6.27 -41.88
C TYR A 78 6.24 6.10 -40.62
N TRP A 79 5.92 5.16 -39.75
CA TRP A 79 6.63 4.94 -38.49
C TRP A 79 8.14 4.77 -38.70
N TYR A 80 8.52 3.95 -39.68
CA TYR A 80 9.92 3.64 -39.96
C TYR A 80 10.67 4.75 -40.70
N ASP A 81 9.97 5.74 -41.26
CA ASP A 81 10.58 6.92 -41.88
C ASP A 81 10.94 7.99 -40.83
N LEU A 82 10.26 7.97 -39.67
CA LEU A 82 10.56 8.87 -38.56
C LEU A 82 11.83 8.45 -37.82
N ASN A 83 12.61 9.44 -37.41
CA ASN A 83 13.69 9.24 -36.46
C ASN A 83 13.18 9.09 -35.02
N TYR A 84 14.07 8.73 -34.10
CA TYR A 84 13.73 8.52 -32.70
C TYR A 84 13.02 9.71 -32.03
N LEU A 85 13.56 10.92 -32.21
CA LEU A 85 13.03 12.13 -31.57
C LEU A 85 11.64 12.47 -32.11
N GLU A 86 11.40 12.23 -33.40
CA GLU A 86 10.10 12.44 -34.03
C GLU A 86 9.06 11.44 -33.51
N ARG A 87 9.40 10.14 -33.43
CA ARG A 87 8.51 9.12 -32.85
C ARG A 87 8.18 9.43 -31.40
N LYS A 88 9.20 9.79 -30.61
CA LYS A 88 9.04 10.19 -29.20
C LYS A 88 8.10 11.39 -29.08
N ALA A 89 8.32 12.43 -29.87
CA ALA A 89 7.49 13.64 -29.83
C ALA A 89 6.02 13.32 -30.17
N GLN A 90 5.77 12.51 -31.19
CA GLN A 90 4.40 12.11 -31.56
C GLN A 90 3.74 11.26 -30.48
N MET A 91 4.46 10.29 -29.93
CA MET A 91 3.97 9.42 -28.88
C MET A 91 3.62 10.19 -27.60
N ASN A 92 4.48 11.13 -27.21
CA ASN A 92 4.30 11.89 -25.98
C ASN A 92 3.10 12.84 -26.03
N VAL A 93 2.63 13.27 -27.20
CA VAL A 93 1.37 14.03 -27.31
C VAL A 93 0.18 13.22 -26.79
N ASP A 94 0.08 11.95 -27.18
CA ASP A 94 -1.01 11.08 -26.75
C ASP A 94 -0.83 10.64 -25.28
N VAL A 95 0.40 10.38 -24.85
CA VAL A 95 0.71 10.08 -23.44
C VAL A 95 0.38 11.25 -22.52
N GLU A 96 0.81 12.47 -22.84
CA GLU A 96 0.52 13.68 -22.04
C GLU A 96 -0.98 13.94 -21.92
N ARG A 97 -1.76 13.57 -22.93
CA ARG A 97 -3.22 13.67 -22.87
C ARG A 97 -3.81 12.60 -21.94
N PHE A 98 -3.30 11.38 -22.01
CA PHE A 98 -3.74 10.24 -21.20
C PHE A 98 -3.47 10.45 -19.70
N VAL A 99 -2.27 10.91 -19.34
CA VAL A 99 -1.83 10.95 -17.94
C VAL A 99 -2.48 12.03 -17.08
N LYS A 100 -3.14 13.02 -17.69
CA LYS A 100 -3.78 14.16 -16.99
C LYS A 100 -4.79 13.74 -15.91
N GLU A 101 -5.48 12.63 -16.13
CA GLU A 101 -6.53 12.14 -15.24
C GLU A 101 -6.04 11.01 -14.31
N LEU A 102 -4.76 10.64 -14.38
CA LEU A 102 -4.22 9.55 -13.57
C LEU A 102 -3.75 10.05 -12.20
N ARG A 103 -4.02 9.23 -11.18
CA ARG A 103 -3.37 9.35 -9.87
C ARG A 103 -1.86 9.20 -10.06
N HIS A 104 -1.10 10.08 -9.43
CA HIS A 104 0.35 10.07 -9.46
C HIS A 104 0.94 10.81 -8.26
N PHE A 105 2.23 10.63 -8.02
CA PHE A 105 3.01 11.42 -7.08
C PHE A 105 4.46 11.55 -7.52
N GLU A 106 5.19 12.51 -6.96
CA GLU A 106 6.62 12.72 -7.25
C GLU A 106 7.51 11.89 -6.31
N ALA A 107 8.49 11.18 -6.87
CA ALA A 107 9.54 10.49 -6.11
C ALA A 107 10.82 10.34 -6.93
N ASP A 108 11.98 10.49 -6.28
CA ASP A 108 13.30 10.34 -6.90
C ASP A 108 13.50 11.20 -8.18
N GLY A 109 12.81 12.34 -8.29
CA GLY A 109 12.86 13.24 -9.46
C GLY A 109 11.98 12.82 -10.64
N GLU A 110 11.14 11.79 -10.48
CA GLU A 110 10.22 11.30 -11.51
C GLU A 110 8.77 11.34 -11.01
N THR A 111 7.85 11.52 -11.95
CA THR A 111 6.42 11.32 -11.73
C THR A 111 6.08 9.83 -11.73
N ILE A 112 5.50 9.35 -10.63
CA ILE A 112 5.18 7.94 -10.40
C ILE A 112 3.69 7.71 -10.63
N TYR A 113 3.36 6.98 -11.70
CA TYR A 113 2.01 6.51 -12.02
C TYR A 113 1.79 5.05 -11.59
N MET A 114 2.88 4.28 -11.53
CA MET A 114 2.90 2.85 -11.23
C MET A 114 3.78 2.60 -10.00
N PRO A 115 3.24 2.77 -8.76
CA PRO A 115 4.01 2.71 -7.52
C PRO A 115 4.63 1.34 -7.19
N ALA A 116 4.21 0.28 -7.85
CA ALA A 116 4.84 -1.03 -7.72
C ALA A 116 6.14 -1.17 -8.53
N PHE A 117 6.56 -0.15 -9.27
CA PHE A 117 7.77 -0.19 -10.09
C PHE A 117 8.72 0.96 -9.75
N ALA A 118 10.01 0.78 -10.08
CA ALA A 118 11.04 1.79 -9.87
C ALA A 118 10.81 3.06 -10.73
N PRO A 119 11.45 4.20 -10.37
CA PRO A 119 11.33 5.45 -11.12
C PRO A 119 11.72 5.29 -12.59
N GLY A 120 12.80 4.55 -12.87
CA GLY A 120 13.22 4.28 -14.26
C GLY A 120 12.19 3.52 -15.09
N PHE A 121 11.36 2.67 -14.47
CA PHE A 121 10.26 2.00 -15.16
C PHE A 121 9.11 2.97 -15.45
N ASN A 122 8.78 3.85 -14.50
CA ASN A 122 7.81 4.92 -14.73
C ASN A 122 8.30 5.88 -15.83
N HIS A 123 9.58 6.25 -15.80
CA HIS A 123 10.23 7.07 -16.83
C HIS A 123 10.13 6.44 -18.22
N LEU A 124 10.42 5.13 -18.33
CA LEU A 124 10.28 4.36 -19.57
C LEU A 124 8.87 4.49 -20.14
N TYR A 125 7.82 4.34 -19.34
CA TYR A 125 6.44 4.37 -19.82
C TYR A 125 5.90 5.79 -20.02
N HIS A 126 6.34 6.75 -19.21
CA HIS A 126 5.84 8.12 -19.28
C HIS A 126 6.51 8.93 -20.38
N THR A 127 7.82 8.75 -20.59
CA THR A 127 8.60 9.66 -21.46
C THR A 127 9.35 8.97 -22.58
N GLU A 128 9.74 7.69 -22.39
CA GLU A 128 10.54 6.93 -23.37
C GLU A 128 9.78 5.72 -23.92
N ILE A 129 8.45 5.76 -23.96
CA ILE A 129 7.62 4.58 -24.26
C ILE A 129 7.84 4.06 -25.68
N VAL A 130 8.33 4.93 -26.58
CA VAL A 130 8.78 4.56 -27.93
C VAL A 130 9.83 3.44 -27.93
N LEU A 131 10.62 3.30 -26.85
CA LEU A 131 11.60 2.23 -26.71
C LEU A 131 10.95 0.84 -26.64
N LEU A 132 9.65 0.74 -26.35
CA LEU A 132 8.91 -0.52 -26.39
C LEU A 132 8.83 -1.13 -27.80
N ASP A 133 9.10 -0.36 -28.88
CA ASP A 133 9.26 -0.88 -30.26
C ASP A 133 10.54 -1.71 -30.44
N LEU A 134 11.53 -1.53 -29.55
CA LEU A 134 12.79 -2.25 -29.62
C LEU A 134 12.66 -3.62 -28.93
N LYS A 135 13.08 -4.69 -29.63
CA LYS A 135 13.01 -6.08 -29.15
C LYS A 135 13.51 -6.30 -27.72
N GLN A 136 14.56 -5.58 -27.31
CA GLN A 136 15.14 -5.72 -25.97
C GLN A 136 14.24 -5.23 -24.83
N TYR A 137 13.26 -4.35 -25.14
CA TYR A 137 12.29 -3.82 -24.18
C TYR A 137 10.98 -4.61 -24.15
N HIS A 138 10.72 -5.52 -25.11
CA HIS A 138 9.50 -6.34 -25.14
C HIS A 138 9.31 -7.17 -23.86
N LYS A 139 10.39 -7.54 -23.18
CA LYS A 139 10.34 -8.21 -21.87
C LYS A 139 9.57 -7.41 -20.82
N PHE A 140 9.61 -6.08 -20.88
CA PHE A 140 8.90 -5.22 -19.92
C PHE A 140 7.38 -5.21 -20.15
N ILE A 141 6.92 -5.65 -21.33
CA ILE A 141 5.50 -5.75 -21.64
C ILE A 141 4.91 -7.00 -20.98
N ARG A 142 5.53 -8.17 -21.17
CA ARG A 142 4.97 -9.47 -20.79
C ARG A 142 5.61 -10.13 -19.56
N GLU A 143 6.85 -9.79 -19.25
CA GLU A 143 7.68 -10.47 -18.23
C GLU A 143 8.19 -9.48 -17.16
N CYS A 144 7.33 -8.54 -16.75
CA CYS A 144 7.71 -7.46 -15.83
C CYS A 144 7.75 -7.87 -14.35
N ALA A 145 7.48 -9.14 -14.00
CA ALA A 145 7.46 -9.60 -12.60
C ALA A 145 8.75 -9.25 -11.83
N LYS A 146 9.91 -9.30 -12.50
CA LYS A 146 11.22 -8.99 -11.91
C LYS A 146 11.41 -7.50 -11.57
N GLU A 147 10.59 -6.64 -12.16
CA GLU A 147 10.65 -5.19 -11.99
C GLU A 147 9.74 -4.70 -10.85
N VAL A 148 8.88 -5.58 -10.32
CA VAL A 148 7.98 -5.27 -9.21
C VAL A 148 8.78 -5.07 -7.92
N GLN A 149 8.57 -3.94 -7.26
CA GLN A 149 9.23 -3.52 -6.02
C GLN A 149 8.19 -3.15 -4.97
N TYR A 150 7.88 -4.11 -4.11
CA TYR A 150 6.98 -3.90 -2.97
C TYR A 150 7.51 -2.84 -2.00
N ARG A 151 6.59 -2.02 -1.47
CA ARG A 151 6.86 -1.00 -0.43
C ARG A 151 7.94 0.04 -0.75
N ARG A 152 8.36 0.19 -2.02
CA ARG A 152 9.45 1.10 -2.42
C ARG A 152 9.25 2.53 -1.92
N TYR A 153 8.03 3.05 -2.07
CA TYR A 153 7.73 4.46 -1.82
C TYR A 153 7.13 4.72 -0.43
N GLY A 154 7.25 3.77 0.50
CA GLY A 154 6.76 3.93 1.88
C GLY A 154 5.27 4.26 1.95
N ALA A 155 4.94 5.37 2.59
CA ALA A 155 3.57 5.82 2.81
C ALA A 155 2.89 6.41 1.56
N LYS A 156 3.66 6.86 0.57
CA LYS A 156 3.13 7.62 -0.60
C LYS A 156 2.01 6.89 -1.36
N PRO A 157 2.10 5.58 -1.68
CA PRO A 157 1.01 4.91 -2.38
C PRO A 157 -0.33 5.01 -1.64
N PHE A 158 -0.32 4.99 -0.30
CA PHE A 158 -1.52 5.16 0.52
C PHE A 158 -2.03 6.60 0.51
N GLN A 159 -1.13 7.58 0.65
CA GLN A 159 -1.46 9.01 0.59
C GLN A 159 -2.19 9.39 -0.71
N TYR A 160 -1.78 8.80 -1.83
CA TYR A 160 -2.33 9.08 -3.16
C TYR A 160 -3.38 8.06 -3.62
N GLY A 161 -3.86 7.20 -2.71
CA GLY A 161 -5.02 6.34 -2.93
C GLY A 161 -4.80 5.16 -3.87
N PHE A 162 -3.61 4.55 -3.88
CA PHE A 162 -3.30 3.32 -4.64
C PHE A 162 -3.65 2.01 -3.91
N SER A 163 -4.27 2.09 -2.73
CA SER A 163 -4.76 0.95 -1.95
C SER A 163 -6.07 1.32 -1.27
N SER A 164 -6.80 0.30 -0.82
CA SER A 164 -7.99 0.44 0.04
C SER A 164 -7.69 1.02 1.43
N CYS A 165 -6.43 1.13 1.82
CA CYS A 165 -6.01 1.72 3.09
C CYS A 165 -5.73 3.23 2.99
N GLU A 166 -6.13 3.95 4.03
CA GLU A 166 -5.93 5.40 4.19
C GLU A 166 -4.68 5.67 5.02
N LEU A 167 -3.80 6.57 4.56
CA LEU A 167 -2.69 7.04 5.40
C LEU A 167 -3.22 7.96 6.51
N LEU A 168 -2.93 7.62 7.76
CA LEU A 168 -3.32 8.44 8.91
C LEU A 168 -2.14 9.15 9.56
N ALA A 169 -1.00 8.49 9.73
CA ALA A 169 0.17 9.11 10.36
C ALA A 169 1.47 8.66 9.70
N GLU A 170 2.46 9.55 9.64
CA GLU A 170 3.79 9.28 9.11
C GLU A 170 4.83 10.03 9.95
N ALA A 171 5.97 9.38 10.19
CA ALA A 171 7.17 9.94 10.80
C ALA A 171 8.40 9.23 10.21
N ASP A 172 9.60 9.72 10.52
CA ASP A 172 10.86 9.20 9.96
C ASP A 172 11.03 7.67 10.15
N GLU A 173 10.53 7.12 11.26
CA GLU A 173 10.70 5.70 11.61
C GLU A 173 9.57 4.79 11.09
N GLY A 174 8.50 5.34 10.51
CA GLY A 174 7.37 4.53 10.06
C GLY A 174 6.10 5.31 9.78
N TYR A 175 5.05 4.56 9.43
CA TYR A 175 3.75 5.13 9.09
C TYR A 175 2.62 4.19 9.51
N VAL A 176 1.42 4.76 9.70
CA VAL A 176 0.21 4.03 10.07
C VAL A 176 -0.84 4.26 9.03
N VAL A 177 -1.34 3.16 8.47
CA VAL A 177 -2.48 3.15 7.55
C VAL A 177 -3.69 2.49 8.20
N PHE A 178 -4.88 2.81 7.71
CA PHE A 178 -6.14 2.35 8.26
C PHE A 178 -7.03 1.76 7.18
N HIS A 179 -7.62 0.60 7.46
CA HIS A 179 -8.61 -0.01 6.59
C HIS A 179 -10.03 0.20 7.14
N PRO A 180 -10.88 0.97 6.44
CA PRO A 180 -12.18 1.40 6.96
C PRO A 180 -13.17 0.25 7.18
N VAL A 181 -13.20 -0.78 6.32
CA VAL A 181 -14.16 -1.88 6.49
C VAL A 181 -13.87 -2.74 7.74
N LEU A 182 -12.60 -2.83 8.15
CA LEU A 182 -12.18 -3.68 9.27
C LEU A 182 -12.02 -2.91 10.58
N HIS A 183 -12.05 -1.58 10.56
CA HIS A 183 -11.63 -0.74 11.67
C HIS A 183 -10.26 -1.20 12.21
N ARG A 184 -9.29 -1.27 11.29
CA ARG A 184 -7.97 -1.86 11.55
C ARG A 184 -6.86 -0.92 11.12
N TRP A 185 -5.94 -0.66 12.05
CA TRP A 185 -4.72 0.10 11.82
C TRP A 185 -3.56 -0.86 11.58
N TYR A 186 -2.66 -0.49 10.68
CA TYR A 186 -1.46 -1.21 10.32
C TYR A 186 -0.27 -0.28 10.47
N LEU A 187 0.62 -0.60 11.40
CA LEU A 187 1.87 0.13 11.64
C LEU A 187 2.98 -0.51 10.82
N TYR A 188 3.57 0.28 9.94
CA TYR A 188 4.70 -0.07 9.11
C TYR A 188 5.99 0.59 9.60
N ASP A 189 7.10 -0.13 9.45
CA ASP A 189 8.46 0.40 9.57
C ASP A 189 9.29 0.01 8.31
N ALA A 190 10.59 0.27 8.33
CA ALA A 190 11.49 -0.08 7.23
C ALA A 190 11.50 -1.58 6.87
N GLY A 191 11.15 -2.47 7.81
CA GLY A 191 11.07 -3.91 7.60
C GLY A 191 9.72 -4.38 7.07
N GLY A 192 8.70 -3.51 7.04
CA GLY A 192 7.34 -3.84 6.60
C GLY A 192 6.29 -3.70 7.69
N LEU A 193 5.23 -4.51 7.58
CA LEU A 193 4.16 -4.52 8.57
C LEU A 193 4.71 -4.98 9.92
N LYS A 194 4.85 -4.04 10.85
CA LYS A 194 5.34 -4.28 12.21
C LYS A 194 4.22 -4.83 13.09
N ARG A 195 3.06 -4.17 13.07
CA ARG A 195 1.92 -4.49 13.94
C ARG A 195 0.60 -4.08 13.32
N SER A 196 -0.49 -4.65 13.84
CA SER A 196 -1.83 -4.18 13.55
C SER A 196 -2.70 -4.14 14.80
N VAL A 197 -3.71 -3.28 14.79
CA VAL A 197 -4.70 -3.12 15.86
C VAL A 197 -6.08 -3.13 15.25
N SER A 198 -6.98 -3.96 15.78
CA SER A 198 -8.39 -3.98 15.39
C SER A 198 -9.27 -3.56 16.57
N VAL A 199 -10.31 -2.80 16.29
CA VAL A 199 -11.40 -2.50 17.23
C VAL A 199 -12.72 -3.09 16.71
N ASP A 200 -13.82 -2.85 17.43
CA ASP A 200 -15.11 -3.39 17.02
C ASP A 200 -15.61 -2.72 15.72
N MET A 201 -15.74 -3.51 14.66
CA MET A 201 -16.26 -3.06 13.36
C MET A 201 -17.69 -2.50 13.42
N LYS A 202 -18.44 -2.77 14.51
CA LYS A 202 -19.80 -2.26 14.69
C LYS A 202 -19.87 -0.84 15.21
N GLN A 203 -18.73 -0.29 15.67
CA GLN A 203 -18.70 1.05 16.24
C GLN A 203 -18.41 2.08 15.17
N GLU A 204 -19.14 3.18 15.21
CA GLU A 204 -18.83 4.34 14.38
C GLU A 204 -17.55 5.00 14.91
N LEU A 205 -16.57 5.19 14.03
CA LEU A 205 -15.29 5.84 14.35
C LEU A 205 -15.30 7.27 13.83
N GLN A 206 -15.11 8.22 14.73
CA GLN A 206 -14.87 9.61 14.36
C GLN A 206 -13.47 9.76 13.75
N GLU A 207 -13.29 10.69 12.82
CA GLU A 207 -12.01 10.88 12.10
C GLU A 207 -10.87 11.26 13.04
N ASP A 208 -11.14 12.13 14.03
CA ASP A 208 -10.18 12.50 15.07
C ASP A 208 -9.74 11.29 15.91
N TRP A 209 -10.64 10.33 16.16
CA TRP A 209 -10.28 9.11 16.89
C TRP A 209 -9.37 8.20 16.08
N LYS A 210 -9.63 8.08 14.76
CA LYS A 210 -8.74 7.32 13.87
C LYS A 210 -7.34 7.89 13.87
N GLN A 211 -7.25 9.22 13.77
CA GLN A 211 -6.01 9.96 13.76
C GLN A 211 -5.24 9.82 15.08
N GLU A 212 -5.93 9.97 16.22
CA GLU A 212 -5.30 9.86 17.53
C GLU A 212 -4.75 8.43 17.78
N ILE A 213 -5.52 7.39 17.43
CA ILE A 213 -5.04 6.01 17.52
C ILE A 213 -3.79 5.81 16.67
N ALA A 214 -3.77 6.33 15.44
CA ALA A 214 -2.61 6.24 14.55
C ALA A 214 -1.36 6.91 15.16
N LEU A 215 -1.51 8.10 15.75
CA LEU A 215 -0.42 8.81 16.42
C LEU A 215 0.10 8.06 17.65
N LEU A 216 -0.78 7.50 18.47
CA LEU A 216 -0.41 6.71 19.65
C LEU A 216 0.31 5.41 19.26
N LEU A 217 -0.08 4.79 18.14
CA LEU A 217 0.60 3.62 17.58
C LEU A 217 1.99 3.97 17.07
N LEU A 218 2.10 5.05 16.29
CA LEU A 218 3.35 5.50 15.70
C LEU A 218 4.40 5.86 16.77
N LYS A 219 3.96 6.50 17.87
CA LYS A 219 4.81 6.86 19.02
C LYS A 219 4.99 5.72 20.03
N GLU A 220 4.45 4.53 19.77
CA GLU A 220 4.42 3.38 20.67
C GLU A 220 3.91 3.69 22.10
N GLN A 221 2.97 4.63 22.24
CA GLN A 221 2.41 5.06 23.51
C GLN A 221 1.32 4.11 24.01
N HIS A 222 1.72 2.91 24.41
CA HIS A 222 0.82 1.80 24.75
C HIS A 222 -0.17 2.11 25.89
N GLU A 223 0.26 2.84 26.93
CA GLU A 223 -0.60 3.20 28.05
C GLU A 223 -1.70 4.18 27.62
N ALA A 224 -1.32 5.24 26.89
CA ALA A 224 -2.25 6.22 26.35
C ALA A 224 -3.21 5.59 25.33
N LEU A 225 -2.73 4.69 24.47
CA LEU A 225 -3.59 3.94 23.54
C LEU A 225 -4.68 3.16 24.28
N VAL A 226 -4.33 2.41 25.34
CA VAL A 226 -5.32 1.63 26.09
C VAL A 226 -6.30 2.55 26.83
N ALA A 227 -5.83 3.66 27.39
CA ALA A 227 -6.69 4.65 28.04
C ALA A 227 -7.69 5.24 27.04
N PHE A 228 -7.23 5.67 25.87
CA PHE A 228 -8.04 6.23 24.79
C PHE A 228 -9.12 5.24 24.33
N LEU A 229 -8.74 3.99 24.05
CA LEU A 229 -9.67 2.94 23.65
C LEU A 229 -10.76 2.66 24.72
N ASN A 230 -10.44 2.83 26.01
CA ASN A 230 -11.40 2.64 27.10
C ASN A 230 -12.32 3.85 27.28
N GLU A 231 -11.76 5.05 27.23
CA GLU A 231 -12.48 6.32 27.38
C GLU A 231 -13.59 6.45 26.33
N HIS A 232 -13.24 6.18 25.07
CA HIS A 232 -14.16 6.24 23.93
C HIS A 232 -14.95 4.93 23.73
N ALA A 233 -14.87 3.98 24.67
CA ALA A 233 -15.56 2.70 24.65
C ALA A 233 -15.32 1.86 23.36
N LEU A 234 -14.17 2.06 22.69
CA LEU A 234 -13.76 1.37 21.46
C LEU A 234 -13.47 -0.12 21.65
N ILE A 235 -13.31 -0.52 22.91
CA ILE A 235 -13.15 -1.92 23.32
C ILE A 235 -14.08 -2.27 24.47
N LYS A 236 -14.40 -3.57 24.59
CA LYS A 236 -15.20 -4.09 25.72
C LYS A 236 -14.52 -3.76 27.05
N LYS A 237 -15.25 -3.22 28.03
CA LYS A 237 -14.75 -2.89 29.39
C LYS A 237 -13.94 -4.03 30.04
N ARG A 238 -14.35 -5.28 29.85
CA ARG A 238 -13.63 -6.46 30.37
C ARG A 238 -12.26 -6.66 29.73
N LEU A 239 -12.13 -6.33 28.44
CA LEU A 239 -10.86 -6.34 27.73
C LEU A 239 -9.99 -5.18 28.19
N GLY A 240 -10.55 -3.97 28.28
CA GLY A 240 -9.88 -2.78 28.84
C GLY A 240 -9.15 -3.05 30.15
N ARG A 241 -9.89 -3.52 31.17
CA ARG A 241 -9.33 -3.90 32.49
C ARG A 241 -8.24 -4.97 32.41
N LYS A 242 -8.25 -5.84 31.39
CA LYS A 242 -7.21 -6.87 31.19
C LYS A 242 -5.96 -6.29 30.55
N LEU A 243 -6.07 -5.24 29.73
CA LEU A 243 -4.95 -4.55 29.10
C LEU A 243 -4.24 -3.66 30.11
N GLU A 244 -4.97 -2.87 30.90
CA GLU A 244 -4.43 -2.06 32.00
C GLU A 244 -3.60 -2.92 32.98
N LYS A 245 -4.18 -4.04 33.46
CA LYS A 245 -3.46 -5.00 34.31
C LYS A 245 -2.24 -5.62 33.66
N LEU A 246 -2.19 -5.70 32.33
CA LEU A 246 -1.02 -6.21 31.61
C LEU A 246 0.09 -5.16 31.57
N LEU A 247 -0.26 -3.90 31.29
CA LEU A 247 0.66 -2.77 31.29
C LEU A 247 1.28 -2.56 32.68
N GLU A 248 0.47 -2.56 33.75
CA GLU A 248 0.97 -2.48 35.14
C GLU A 248 1.97 -3.58 35.47
N LYS A 249 1.72 -4.82 35.01
CA LYS A 249 2.63 -5.95 35.22
C LYS A 249 3.93 -5.81 34.44
N GLN A 250 3.89 -5.19 33.26
CA GLN A 250 5.08 -4.91 32.46
C GLN A 250 5.92 -3.82 33.12
N LYS A 251 5.29 -2.72 33.56
CA LYS A 251 5.94 -1.62 34.28
C LYS A 251 6.66 -2.09 35.54
N LYS A 252 5.96 -2.82 36.43
CA LYS A 252 6.55 -3.42 37.65
C LYS A 252 7.72 -4.37 37.37
N LYS A 253 7.77 -5.00 36.18
CA LYS A 253 8.88 -5.87 35.79
C LYS A 253 10.08 -5.08 35.27
N GLN A 254 9.84 -3.97 34.58
CA GLN A 254 10.90 -3.08 34.11
C GLN A 254 11.57 -2.38 35.30
N GLU A 255 10.78 -1.86 36.24
CA GLU A 255 11.29 -1.26 37.50
C GLU A 255 12.19 -2.26 38.26
N LYS A 256 11.71 -3.49 38.47
CA LYS A 256 12.50 -4.55 39.15
C LYS A 256 13.75 -5.01 38.40
N LYS A 257 13.86 -4.72 37.10
CA LYS A 257 15.07 -5.01 36.31
C LYS A 257 16.06 -3.86 36.41
N ALA A 258 15.58 -2.62 36.34
CA ALA A 258 16.40 -1.43 36.52
C ALA A 258 17.00 -1.35 37.94
N ASP A 259 16.27 -1.82 38.97
CA ASP A 259 16.78 -1.88 40.35
C ASP A 259 17.86 -2.98 40.58
N LYS A 260 18.14 -3.82 39.58
CA LYS A 260 19.10 -4.95 39.66
C LYS A 260 20.34 -4.78 38.78
N GLU A 261 20.40 -3.73 37.97
CA GLU A 261 21.55 -3.32 37.16
C GLU A 261 22.25 -2.13 37.85
#